data_AF-A0A7C7ZKZ8-F1
#
_entry.id   AF-A0A7C7ZKZ8-F1
#
_cell.length_a   1.000
_cell.length_b   1.000
_cell.length_c   1.000
_cell.angle_alpha   90.00
_cell.angle_beta   90.00
_cell.angle_gamma   90.00
#
_symmetry.space_group_name_H-M   'P 1'
#
loop_
_entity.id
_entity.type
_entity.pdbx_description
1 polymer ?
#
loop_
_entity_poly.entity_id
_entity_poly.type
_entity_poly.pdbx_seq_one_letter_code
_entity_poly.pdbx_strand_id
1 'polypeptide(L)'
;MSAIPEEFQKKTEAMQEAAIEPLPNSEKVYIKGSRDDINVPMRKISLADTPSSFGAEKNPDVYVYDCSGVYTDPTATINLR
;
A
#
# COMPACT_ATOMS: atom_id res chain seq x y z
N MET A 1 34.17 13.83 -1.25
CA MET A 1 33.31 14.36 -0.18
C MET A 1 32.05 14.91 -0.83
N SER A 2 30.89 14.29 -0.61
CA SER A 2 29.64 14.79 -1.17
C SER A 2 29.21 16.03 -0.37
N ALA A 3 28.96 17.15 -1.06
CA ALA A 3 28.64 18.45 -0.49
C ALA A 3 27.13 18.65 -0.29
N ILE A 4 26.39 17.58 0.02
CA ILE A 4 24.95 17.68 0.27
C ILE A 4 24.77 18.09 1.74
N PRO A 5 24.08 19.20 2.03
CA PRO A 5 23.79 19.59 3.41
C PRO A 5 23.00 18.48 4.14
N GLU A 6 23.36 18.18 5.39
CA GLU A 6 22.73 17.11 6.19
C GLU A 6 21.20 17.24 6.28
N GLU A 7 20.69 18.48 6.29
CA GLU A 7 19.26 18.78 6.28
C GLU A 7 18.54 18.23 5.03
N PHE A 8 19.18 18.33 3.86
CA PHE A 8 18.64 17.78 2.61
C PHE A 8 18.61 16.25 2.65
N GLN A 9 19.62 15.64 3.25
CA GLN A 9 19.70 14.19 3.38
C GLN A 9 18.58 13.65 4.27
N LYS A 10 18.37 14.26 5.46
CA LYS A 10 17.25 13.91 6.36
C LYS A 10 15.88 14.11 5.71
N LYS A 11 15.68 15.22 4.99
CA LYS A 11 14.42 15.47 4.26
C LYS A 11 14.16 14.42 3.18
N THR A 12 15.21 13.98 2.48
CA THR A 12 15.11 12.95 1.45
C THR A 12 14.75 11.59 2.05
N GLU A 13 15.39 11.21 3.15
CA GLU A 13 15.10 9.94 3.86
C GLU A 13 13.64 9.89 4.34
N ALA A 14 13.16 10.96 4.98
CA ALA A 14 11.76 11.05 5.42
C ALA A 14 10.76 11.00 4.26
N MET A 15 11.08 11.64 3.12
CA MET A 15 10.26 11.57 1.92
C MET A 15 10.23 10.15 1.33
N GLN A 16 11.37 9.45 1.33
CA GLN A 16 11.46 8.07 0.84
C GLN A 16 10.62 7.12 1.69
N GLU A 17 10.65 7.26 3.01
CA GLU A 17 9.84 6.46 3.93
C GLU A 17 8.34 6.68 3.71
N ALA A 18 7.91 7.96 3.63
CA ALA A 18 6.50 8.29 3.37
C ALA A 18 6.01 7.84 1.98
N ALA A 19 6.91 7.75 0.99
CA ALA A 19 6.55 7.32 -0.37
C ALA A 19 6.29 5.82 -0.51
N ILE A 20 6.73 5.00 0.47
CA ILE A 20 6.60 3.54 0.45
C ILE A 20 5.64 3.00 1.52
N GLU A 21 4.98 3.89 2.25
CA GLU A 21 4.03 3.50 3.29
C GLU A 21 2.78 2.87 2.66
N PRO A 22 2.31 1.71 3.16
CA PRO A 22 1.03 1.15 2.74
C PRO A 22 -0.12 2.14 2.93
N LEU A 23 -1.06 2.14 1.98
CA LEU A 23 -2.22 3.02 2.09
C LEU A 23 -3.11 2.60 3.28
N PRO A 24 -3.53 3.54 4.15
CA PRO A 24 -4.22 3.21 5.40
C PRO A 24 -5.48 2.35 5.22
N ASN A 25 -5.76 1.49 6.20
CA ASN A 25 -6.90 0.56 6.22
C ASN A 25 -7.03 -0.30 4.96
N SER A 26 -5.92 -0.51 4.26
CA SER A 26 -5.91 -1.30 3.04
C SER A 26 -4.61 -2.05 2.86
N GLU A 27 -4.67 -3.12 2.08
CA GLU A 27 -3.54 -3.98 1.79
C GLU A 27 -3.42 -4.23 0.29
N LYS A 28 -2.17 -4.27 -0.19
CA LYS A 28 -1.85 -4.69 -1.56
C LYS A 28 -2.16 -6.18 -1.68
N VAL A 29 -2.95 -6.54 -2.68
CA VAL A 29 -3.24 -7.95 -3.00
C VAL A 29 -3.03 -8.17 -4.49
N TYR A 30 -2.72 -9.41 -4.87
CA TYR A 30 -2.58 -9.80 -6.26
C TYR A 30 -3.60 -10.86 -6.61
N ILE A 31 -4.37 -10.62 -7.68
CA ILE A 31 -5.30 -11.58 -8.23
C ILE A 31 -4.64 -12.23 -9.45
N LYS A 32 -4.71 -13.56 -9.53
CA LYS A 32 -4.24 -14.31 -10.70
C LYS A 32 -4.95 -13.81 -11.97
N GLY A 33 -4.18 -13.41 -12.96
CA GLY A 33 -4.69 -12.93 -14.25
C GLY A 33 -5.12 -14.06 -15.18
N SER A 34 -5.30 -13.71 -16.45
CA SER A 34 -5.66 -14.66 -17.51
C SER A 34 -4.58 -15.71 -17.81
N ARG A 35 -3.34 -15.46 -17.36
CA ARG A 35 -2.22 -16.40 -17.44
C ARG A 35 -1.64 -16.64 -16.05
N ASP A 36 -0.99 -17.78 -15.88
CA ASP A 36 -0.43 -18.22 -14.60
C ASP A 36 0.67 -17.31 -14.06
N ASP A 37 1.36 -16.58 -14.93
CA ASP A 37 2.44 -15.67 -14.58
C ASP A 37 1.97 -14.23 -14.34
N ILE A 38 0.68 -13.94 -14.53
CA ILE A 38 0.13 -12.59 -14.36
C ILE A 38 -0.46 -12.46 -12.96
N ASN A 39 0.05 -11.46 -12.23
CA ASN A 39 -0.48 -11.00 -10.95
C ASN A 39 -1.05 -9.60 -11.12
N VAL A 40 -2.39 -9.49 -11.13
CA VAL A 40 -3.10 -8.22 -11.28
C VAL A 40 -3.12 -7.50 -9.93
N PRO A 41 -2.51 -6.31 -9.81
CA PRO A 41 -2.48 -5.58 -8.56
C PRO A 41 -3.85 -5.00 -8.23
N MET A 42 -4.34 -5.31 -7.04
CA MET A 42 -5.56 -4.77 -6.46
C MET A 42 -5.26 -4.31 -5.04
N ARG A 43 -6.17 -3.50 -4.49
CA ARG A 43 -6.11 -3.07 -3.10
C ARG A 43 -7.38 -3.51 -2.39
N LYS A 44 -7.20 -4.25 -1.30
CA LYS A 44 -8.28 -4.73 -0.44
C LYS A 44 -8.45 -3.73 0.70
N ILE A 45 -9.63 -3.13 0.81
CA ILE A 45 -9.96 -2.13 1.82
C ILE A 45 -10.89 -2.76 2.84
N SER A 46 -10.46 -2.77 4.10
CA SER A 46 -11.25 -3.27 5.21
C SER A 46 -12.23 -2.21 5.66
N LEU A 47 -13.51 -2.55 5.68
CA LEU A 47 -14.56 -1.66 6.15
C LEU A 47 -14.84 -1.86 7.64
N ALA A 48 -15.16 -0.76 8.33
CA ALA A 48 -15.69 -0.82 9.69
C ALA A 48 -17.08 -1.48 9.70
N ASP A 49 -17.46 -2.10 10.80
CA ASP A 49 -18.75 -2.79 10.91
C ASP A 49 -19.91 -1.77 10.96
N THR A 50 -21.07 -2.14 10.39
CA THR A 50 -22.28 -1.31 10.42
C THR A 50 -23.02 -1.52 11.75
N PRO A 51 -23.29 -0.47 12.54
CA PRO A 51 -24.11 -0.60 13.73
C PRO A 51 -25.55 -1.04 13.39
N SER A 52 -26.06 -2.04 14.08
CA SER A 52 -27.42 -2.58 13.90
C SER A 52 -28.12 -2.73 15.26
N SER A 53 -29.44 -2.89 15.26
CA SER A 53 -30.24 -3.03 16.50
C SER A 53 -29.85 -4.25 17.35
N PHE A 54 -29.17 -5.25 16.79
CA PHE A 54 -28.78 -6.49 17.48
C PHE A 54 -27.25 -6.68 17.57
N GLY A 55 -26.45 -5.64 17.33
CA GLY A 55 -24.98 -5.72 17.34
C GLY A 55 -24.37 -5.00 16.14
N ALA A 56 -23.17 -5.41 15.72
CA ALA A 56 -22.53 -4.85 14.53
C ALA A 56 -22.55 -5.87 13.37
N GLU A 57 -22.91 -5.42 12.18
CA GLU A 57 -22.89 -6.21 10.95
C GLU A 57 -21.53 -6.04 10.27
N LYS A 58 -20.84 -7.16 10.02
CA LYS A 58 -19.54 -7.14 9.36
C LYS A 58 -19.68 -6.76 7.89
N ASN A 59 -19.09 -5.65 7.48
CA ASN A 59 -19.02 -5.27 6.08
C ASN A 59 -17.97 -6.12 5.35
N PRO A 60 -18.25 -6.58 4.12
CA PRO A 60 -17.25 -7.25 3.29
C PRO A 60 -16.17 -6.27 2.83
N ASP A 61 -14.98 -6.80 2.56
CA ASP A 61 -13.88 -6.00 2.03
C ASP A 61 -14.21 -5.48 0.62
N VAL A 62 -13.73 -4.27 0.32
CA VAL A 62 -13.85 -3.64 -1.00
C VAL A 62 -12.54 -3.77 -1.75
N TYR A 63 -12.60 -4.31 -2.97
CA TYR A 63 -11.44 -4.46 -3.84
C TYR A 63 -11.44 -3.37 -4.91
N VAL A 64 -10.37 -2.58 -4.97
CA VAL A 64 -10.20 -1.53 -5.98
C VAL A 64 -8.94 -1.75 -6.80
N TYR A 65 -8.93 -1.23 -8.03
CA TYR A 65 -7.72 -1.22 -8.86
C TYR A 65 -6.62 -0.39 -8.19
N ASP A 66 -5.38 -0.86 -8.26
CA ASP A 66 -4.26 -0.23 -7.57
C ASP A 66 -3.08 0.13 -8.48
N CYS A 67 -2.98 1.42 -8.81
CA CYS A 67 -1.92 2.00 -9.62
C CYS A 67 -0.61 2.25 -8.86
N SER A 68 -0.52 1.98 -7.56
CA SER A 68 0.66 2.29 -6.75
C SER A 68 1.92 1.48 -7.13
N GLY A 69 1.76 0.41 -7.91
CA GLY A 69 2.85 -0.53 -8.20
C GLY A 69 3.39 -1.20 -6.94
N VAL A 70 4.70 -1.46 -6.92
CA VAL A 70 5.40 -2.11 -5.77
C VAL A 70 5.59 -1.17 -4.58
N TYR A 71 5.31 0.13 -4.74
CA TYR A 71 5.62 1.14 -3.73
C TYR A 71 4.79 0.97 -2.45
N THR A 72 3.60 0.37 -2.53
CA THR A 72 2.77 0.07 -1.35
C THR A 72 2.75 -1.42 -1.02
N ASP A 73 3.65 -2.21 -1.61
CA ASP A 73 3.78 -3.63 -1.34
C ASP A 73 4.77 -3.83 -0.17
N PRO A 74 4.30 -4.26 1.02
CA PRO A 74 5.16 -4.39 2.20
C PRO A 74 6.24 -5.48 2.06
N THR A 75 6.12 -6.34 1.04
CA THR A 75 7.09 -7.40 0.76
C THR A 75 8.13 -6.99 -0.28
N ALA A 76 7.93 -5.86 -0.97
CA ALA A 76 8.86 -5.38 -1.97
C ALA A 76 10.06 -4.67 -1.33
N THR A 77 11.27 -5.06 -1.72
CA THR A 77 12.47 -4.30 -1.40
C THR A 77 12.67 -3.22 -2.46
N ILE A 78 12.47 -1.96 -2.07
CA ILE A 78 12.54 -0.81 -2.98
C ILE A 78 13.92 -0.16 -2.88
N ASN A 79 14.60 0.00 -4.02
CA ASN A 79 15.87 0.70 -4.11
C ASN A 79 15.75 1.86 -5.13
N LEU A 80 15.88 3.09 -4.64
CA LEU A 80 15.75 4.33 -5.41
C LEU A 80 17.09 5.03 -5.68
N ARG A 81 18.21 4.36 -5.39
CA ARG A 81 19.57 4.92 -5.52
C ARG A 81 20.19 4.70 -6.89
#